data_AF-A0A929YK24-F1
#
_entry.id   AF-A0A929YK24-F1
#
_cell.length_a   1.000
_cell.length_b   1.000
_cell.length_c   1.000
_cell.angle_alpha   90.00
_cell.angle_beta   90.00
_cell.angle_gamma   90.00
#
_symmetry.space_group_name_H-M   'P 1'
#
loop_
_entity.id
_entity.type
_entity.pdbx_description
1 polymer ?
#
loop_
_entity_poly.entity_id
_entity_poly.type
_entity_poly.pdbx_seq_one_letter_code
_entity_poly.pdbx_strand_id
1 'polypeptide(L)'
;MAERKTTKTKAATAKKPATRRTPRKAAQEAAAAAQAMEQKMKNSHLGGFADFIREQGVVGLAVGLAIGTAAGDTVKKLVQGFISPVVQFIVGSQKGLEAASTHIEIAGRSADFAWGAFVSSLITLIATAFVIYLIIHLLKLDRLDKKKD
;
A
#
# COMPACT_ATOMS: atom_id res chain seq x y z
N MET A 1 -12.30 71.61 57.38
CA MET A 1 -12.19 70.15 57.56
C MET A 1 -12.78 69.47 56.34
N ALA A 2 -12.19 68.35 55.89
CA ALA A 2 -12.74 67.18 55.16
C ALA A 2 -13.87 67.36 54.08
N GLU A 3 -13.96 66.60 52.99
CA GLU A 3 -13.27 65.34 52.62
C GLU A 3 -13.07 65.21 51.08
N ARG A 4 -12.71 64.01 50.59
CA ARG A 4 -12.03 63.75 49.32
C ARG A 4 -12.88 63.04 48.25
N LYS A 5 -12.52 63.30 46.98
CA LYS A 5 -12.49 62.41 45.79
C LYS A 5 -13.41 61.17 45.74
N THR A 6 -14.12 61.03 44.62
CA THR A 6 -14.13 59.85 43.70
C THR A 6 -15.08 60.17 42.52
N THR A 7 -15.12 59.50 41.36
CA THR A 7 -14.08 58.92 40.47
C THR A 7 -14.70 58.81 39.06
N LYS A 8 -13.87 58.89 38.00
CA LYS A 8 -14.13 58.60 36.56
C LYS A 8 -15.36 57.72 36.22
N THR A 9 -15.96 57.93 35.03
CA THR A 9 -15.91 56.98 33.86
C THR A 9 -17.04 57.18 32.81
N LYS A 10 -16.70 57.04 31.50
CA LYS A 10 -17.59 56.91 30.29
C LYS A 10 -18.43 58.16 29.94
N ALA A 11 -18.64 58.56 28.67
CA ALA A 11 -18.10 58.15 27.35
C ALA A 11 -18.13 59.40 26.41
N ALA A 12 -17.92 59.40 25.07
CA ALA A 12 -17.82 58.34 24.06
C ALA A 12 -17.04 58.80 22.77
N THR A 13 -17.18 58.00 21.70
CA THR A 13 -17.08 58.23 20.23
C THR A 13 -17.02 59.68 19.67
N ALA A 14 -16.40 59.97 18.51
CA ALA A 14 -16.05 59.10 17.37
C ALA A 14 -14.97 59.68 16.41
N LYS A 15 -14.63 58.88 15.39
CA LYS A 15 -13.94 59.21 14.11
C LYS A 15 -12.44 59.53 14.14
N LYS A 16 -11.64 58.45 14.06
CA LYS A 16 -10.35 58.43 13.34
C LYS A 16 -10.60 57.81 11.95
N PRO A 17 -10.06 58.35 10.84
CA PRO A 17 -10.49 57.97 9.49
C PRO A 17 -10.05 56.56 9.09
N ALA A 18 -10.87 55.88 8.29
CA ALA A 18 -10.59 54.55 7.78
C ALA A 18 -9.47 54.59 6.72
N THR A 19 -8.31 54.01 7.05
CA THR A 19 -7.24 53.80 6.07
C THR A 19 -7.71 52.80 5.02
N ARG A 20 -7.98 53.29 3.80
CA ARG A 20 -8.41 52.52 2.63
C ARG A 20 -7.34 51.49 2.24
N ARG A 21 -7.39 50.30 2.86
CA ARG A 21 -6.58 49.13 2.47
C ARG A 21 -6.83 48.88 0.97
N THR A 22 -5.80 49.02 0.15
CA THR A 22 -5.90 48.82 -1.30
C THR A 22 -6.18 47.36 -1.61
N PRO A 23 -6.98 47.04 -2.65
CA PRO A 23 -7.34 45.67 -2.99
C PRO A 23 -6.11 44.80 -3.31
N ARG A 24 -5.03 45.41 -3.83
CA ARG A 24 -3.72 44.76 -4.01
C ARG A 24 -3.12 44.22 -2.71
N LYS A 25 -3.24 44.93 -1.57
CA LYS A 25 -2.68 44.44 -0.29
C LYS A 25 -3.46 43.24 0.25
N ALA A 26 -4.79 43.25 0.18
CA ALA A 26 -5.60 42.10 0.58
C ALA A 26 -5.34 40.87 -0.31
N ALA A 27 -5.19 41.06 -1.63
CA ALA A 27 -4.83 39.99 -2.55
C ALA A 27 -3.41 39.45 -2.31
N GLN A 28 -2.44 40.32 -1.97
CA GLN A 28 -1.09 39.90 -1.61
C GLN A 28 -1.02 39.19 -0.25
N GLU A 29 -1.77 39.65 0.76
CA GLU A 29 -1.88 38.98 2.06
C GLU A 29 -2.53 37.59 1.90
N ALA A 30 -3.55 37.44 1.04
CA ALA A 30 -4.15 36.14 0.73
C ALA A 30 -3.22 35.21 -0.06
N ALA A 31 -2.51 35.73 -1.08
CA ALA A 31 -1.54 34.95 -1.85
C ALA A 31 -0.34 34.51 -0.99
N ALA A 32 0.17 35.38 -0.12
CA ALA A 32 1.24 35.05 0.83
C ALA A 32 0.77 34.03 1.88
N ALA A 33 -0.49 34.11 2.36
CA ALA A 33 -1.05 33.12 3.27
C ALA A 33 -1.22 31.74 2.60
N ALA A 34 -1.65 31.70 1.32
CA ALA A 34 -1.73 30.47 0.55
C ALA A 34 -0.34 29.85 0.32
N GLN A 35 0.65 30.66 -0.08
CA GLN A 35 2.04 30.22 -0.25
C GLN A 35 2.65 29.74 1.07
N ALA A 36 2.41 30.44 2.19
CA ALA A 36 2.87 30.01 3.51
C ALA A 36 2.22 28.69 3.98
N MET A 37 0.96 28.46 3.62
CA MET A 37 0.26 27.20 3.92
C MET A 37 0.80 26.04 3.06
N GLU A 38 1.10 26.30 1.78
CA GLU A 38 1.76 25.36 0.88
C GLU A 38 3.18 25.01 1.36
N GLN A 39 3.99 26.01 1.74
CA GLN A 39 5.32 25.80 2.32
C GLN A 39 5.25 25.07 3.66
N LYS A 40 4.21 25.29 4.48
CA LYS A 40 4.00 24.54 5.73
C LYS A 40 3.59 23.09 5.47
N MET A 41 2.95 22.77 4.34
CA MET A 41 2.73 21.39 3.90
C MET A 41 3.98 20.74 3.31
N LYS A 42 4.77 21.46 2.49
CA LYS A 42 6.04 20.97 1.95
C LYS A 42 7.09 20.72 3.04
N ASN A 43 7.15 21.58 4.06
CA ASN A 43 8.01 21.41 5.23
C ASN A 43 7.42 20.46 6.29
N SER A 44 6.19 19.96 6.10
CA SER A 44 5.65 18.87 6.92
C SER A 44 6.31 17.56 6.51
N HIS A 45 6.59 16.67 7.46
CA HIS A 45 7.12 15.33 7.16
C HIS A 45 6.25 14.56 6.15
N LEU A 46 4.95 14.86 6.09
CA LEU A 46 4.01 14.28 5.13
C LEU A 46 4.25 14.74 3.68
N GLY A 47 4.69 15.99 3.48
CA GLY A 47 5.09 16.51 2.17
C GLY A 47 6.40 15.89 1.70
N GLY A 48 7.44 15.94 2.54
CA GLY A 48 8.73 15.31 2.23
C GLY A 48 8.64 13.79 1.98
N PHE A 49 7.74 13.09 2.68
CA PHE A 49 7.47 11.66 2.43
C PHE A 49 6.74 11.41 1.10
N ALA A 50 5.79 12.28 0.72
CA ALA A 50 5.11 12.19 -0.56
C ALA A 50 6.07 12.44 -1.74
N ASP A 51 6.97 13.41 -1.62
CA ASP A 51 8.02 13.67 -2.60
C ASP A 51 9.02 12.50 -2.66
N PHE A 52 9.46 11.94 -1.52
CA PHE A 52 10.32 10.74 -1.48
C PHE A 52 9.70 9.53 -2.20
N ILE A 53 8.42 9.21 -1.92
CA ILE A 53 7.70 8.11 -2.58
C ILE A 53 7.66 8.29 -4.10
N ARG A 54 7.56 9.55 -4.56
CA ARG A 54 7.51 9.92 -5.97
C ARG A 54 8.89 9.87 -6.64
N GLU A 55 9.93 10.39 -6.00
CA GLU A 55 11.31 10.40 -6.52
C GLU A 55 11.90 8.99 -6.61
N GLN A 56 11.67 8.15 -5.61
CA GLN A 56 12.22 6.80 -5.53
C GLN A 56 11.39 5.73 -6.27
N GLY A 57 10.38 6.13 -7.04
CA GLY A 57 9.55 5.22 -7.84
C GLY A 57 8.71 4.20 -7.04
N VAL A 58 8.59 4.39 -5.71
CA VAL A 58 7.96 3.44 -4.78
C VAL A 58 6.50 3.17 -5.14
N VAL A 59 5.80 4.15 -5.72
CA VAL A 59 4.43 3.98 -6.23
C VAL A 59 4.34 2.86 -7.26
N GLY A 60 5.30 2.76 -8.18
CA GLY A 60 5.33 1.72 -9.21
C GLY A 60 5.53 0.32 -8.63
N LEU A 61 6.44 0.19 -7.65
CA LEU A 61 6.65 -1.06 -6.91
C LEU A 61 5.42 -1.46 -6.09
N ALA A 62 4.77 -0.50 -5.41
CA ALA A 62 3.57 -0.76 -4.61
C ALA A 62 2.39 -1.24 -5.47
N VAL A 63 2.14 -0.60 -6.61
CA VAL A 63 1.09 -1.01 -7.55
C VAL A 63 1.44 -2.35 -8.21
N GLY A 64 2.68 -2.53 -8.64
CA GLY A 64 3.15 -3.79 -9.23
C GLY A 64 3.03 -4.99 -8.27
N LEU A 65 3.38 -4.79 -7.00
CA LEU A 65 3.21 -5.82 -5.97
C LEU A 65 1.73 -6.10 -5.67
N ALA A 66 0.89 -5.06 -5.53
CA ALA A 66 -0.54 -5.22 -5.24
C ALA A 66 -1.31 -5.93 -6.38
N ILE A 67 -0.99 -5.64 -7.64
CA ILE A 67 -1.56 -6.35 -8.79
C ILE A 67 -0.96 -7.77 -8.88
N GLY A 68 0.35 -7.91 -8.63
CA GLY A 68 1.05 -9.19 -8.66
C GLY A 68 0.52 -10.21 -7.65
N THR A 69 0.23 -9.79 -6.41
CA THR A 69 -0.38 -10.66 -5.40
C THR A 69 -1.80 -11.08 -5.77
N ALA A 70 -2.65 -10.14 -6.20
CA ALA A 70 -4.02 -10.43 -6.63
C ALA A 70 -4.08 -11.35 -7.87
N ALA A 71 -3.19 -11.14 -8.83
CA ALA A 71 -3.03 -12.02 -9.99
C ALA A 71 -2.54 -13.41 -9.58
N GLY A 72 -1.51 -13.49 -8.72
CA GLY A 72 -0.98 -14.74 -8.18
C GLY A 72 -2.04 -15.56 -7.44
N ASP A 73 -2.85 -14.92 -6.58
CA ASP A 73 -3.97 -15.56 -5.88
C ASP A 73 -5.05 -16.08 -6.85
N THR A 74 -5.30 -15.36 -7.94
CA THR A 74 -6.25 -15.79 -8.98
C THR A 74 -5.76 -17.04 -9.69
N VAL A 75 -4.48 -17.09 -10.08
CA VAL A 75 -3.87 -18.29 -10.67
C VAL A 75 -3.83 -19.44 -9.67
N LYS A 76 -3.47 -19.19 -8.40
CA LYS A 76 -3.46 -20.21 -7.34
C LYS A 76 -4.84 -20.83 -7.14
N LYS A 77 -5.91 -20.04 -7.15
CA LYS A 77 -7.30 -20.54 -7.09
C LYS A 77 -7.68 -21.36 -8.32
N LEU A 78 -7.23 -20.96 -9.52
CA LEU A 78 -7.44 -21.72 -10.75
C LEU A 78 -6.73 -23.10 -10.68
N VAL A 79 -5.49 -23.13 -10.18
CA VAL A 79 -4.72 -24.36 -9.95
C VAL A 79 -5.42 -25.26 -8.93
N GLN A 80 -5.85 -24.71 -7.79
CA GLN A 80 -6.57 -25.45 -6.75
C GLN A 80 -7.95 -25.95 -7.21
N GLY A 81 -8.63 -25.22 -8.10
CA GLY A 81 -9.93 -25.61 -8.63
C GLY A 81 -9.89 -26.67 -9.72
N PHE A 82 -8.88 -26.64 -10.60
CA PHE A 82 -8.83 -27.49 -11.81
C PHE A 82 -7.65 -28.48 -11.83
N ILE A 83 -6.47 -28.12 -11.33
CA ILE A 83 -5.28 -28.99 -11.37
C ILE A 83 -5.20 -29.87 -10.13
N SER A 84 -5.47 -29.35 -8.92
CA SER A 84 -5.47 -30.15 -7.69
C SER A 84 -6.39 -31.38 -7.76
N PRO A 85 -7.61 -31.36 -8.33
CA PRO A 85 -8.41 -32.57 -8.51
C PRO A 85 -7.77 -33.61 -9.43
N VAL A 86 -7.09 -33.18 -10.50
CA VAL A 86 -6.37 -34.08 -11.43
C VAL A 86 -5.13 -34.69 -10.75
N VAL A 87 -4.39 -33.88 -9.99
CA VAL A 87 -3.28 -34.36 -9.16
C VAL A 87 -3.79 -35.34 -8.10
N GLN A 88 -4.93 -35.06 -7.45
CA GLN A 88 -5.53 -35.96 -6.46
C GLN A 88 -5.98 -37.30 -7.06
N PHE A 89 -6.42 -37.30 -8.31
CA PHE A 89 -6.78 -38.53 -9.02
C PHE A 89 -5.56 -39.42 -9.31
N ILE A 90 -4.37 -38.82 -9.54
CA ILE A 90 -3.14 -39.54 -9.89
C ILE A 90 -2.32 -39.92 -8.64
N VAL A 91 -2.22 -39.02 -7.66
CA VAL A 91 -1.34 -39.14 -6.48
C VAL A 91 -2.11 -39.59 -5.23
N GLY A 92 -3.44 -39.56 -5.27
CA GLY A 92 -4.31 -39.81 -4.12
C GLY A 92 -4.65 -38.53 -3.34
N SER A 93 -5.26 -38.68 -2.16
CA SER A 93 -5.76 -37.54 -1.37
C SER A 93 -4.64 -36.55 -1.02
N GLN A 94 -4.76 -35.30 -1.47
CA GLN A 94 -3.80 -34.23 -1.14
C GLN A 94 -3.78 -33.95 0.37
N LYS A 95 -4.90 -34.16 1.08
CA LYS A 95 -4.92 -34.11 2.56
C LYS A 95 -4.11 -35.26 3.19
N GLY A 96 -4.08 -36.44 2.56
CA GLY A 96 -3.25 -37.56 3.00
C GLY A 96 -1.77 -37.26 2.77
N LEU A 97 -1.42 -36.63 1.65
CA LEU A 97 -0.06 -36.15 1.40
C LEU A 97 0.34 -35.04 2.38
N GLU A 98 -0.52 -34.05 2.64
CA GLU A 98 -0.24 -32.96 3.61
C GLU A 98 -0.12 -33.45 5.05
N ALA A 99 -0.90 -34.47 5.44
CA ALA A 99 -0.83 -35.11 6.75
C ALA A 99 0.37 -36.08 6.90
N ALA A 100 1.19 -36.27 5.86
CA ALA A 100 2.39 -37.09 5.97
C ALA A 100 3.46 -36.37 6.82
N SER A 101 3.57 -36.81 8.08
CA SER A 101 4.64 -36.43 8.99
C SER A 101 5.52 -37.63 9.33
N THR A 102 6.80 -37.37 9.57
CA THR A 102 7.72 -38.32 10.21
C THR A 102 7.94 -37.87 11.64
N HIS A 103 7.50 -38.69 12.60
CA HIS A 103 7.76 -38.45 14.02
C HIS A 103 9.18 -38.94 14.36
N ILE A 104 10.02 -38.04 14.88
CA ILE A 104 11.40 -38.36 15.28
C ILE A 104 11.57 -38.00 16.76
N GLU A 105 11.80 -39.00 17.60
CA GLU A 105 12.18 -38.81 19.00
C GLU A 105 13.69 -39.03 19.18
N ILE A 106 14.39 -38.02 19.69
CA ILE A 106 15.81 -38.11 20.06
C ILE A 106 15.98 -37.56 21.47
N ALA A 107 16.57 -38.37 22.37
CA ALA A 107 16.91 -37.99 23.74
C ALA A 107 15.75 -37.36 24.55
N GLY A 108 14.54 -37.93 24.44
CA GLY A 108 13.35 -37.43 25.16
C GLY A 108 12.77 -36.13 24.59
N ARG A 109 13.09 -35.81 23.33
CA ARG A 109 12.59 -34.63 22.63
C ARG A 109 12.01 -35.07 21.29
N SER A 110 10.70 -34.95 21.17
CA SER A 110 9.90 -35.39 20.03
C SER A 110 9.75 -34.24 19.02
N ALA A 111 9.93 -34.52 17.73
CA ALA A 111 9.78 -33.56 16.66
C ALA A 111 8.99 -34.16 15.48
N ASP A 112 7.89 -33.50 15.11
CA ASP A 112 7.06 -33.87 13.96
C ASP A 112 7.53 -33.18 12.69
N PHE A 113 8.19 -33.94 11.81
CA PHE A 113 8.63 -33.44 10.50
C PHE A 113 7.50 -33.60 9.47
N ALA A 114 6.65 -32.58 9.33
CA ALA A 114 5.55 -32.51 8.37
C ALA A 114 6.03 -32.25 6.92
N TRP A 115 6.84 -33.16 6.38
CA TRP A 115 7.40 -33.09 5.03
C TRP A 115 6.30 -33.11 3.94
N GLY A 116 5.16 -33.74 4.23
CA GLY A 116 4.00 -33.82 3.35
C GLY A 116 3.45 -32.46 2.90
N ALA A 117 3.32 -31.51 3.83
CA ALA A 117 2.88 -30.16 3.53
C ALA A 117 3.84 -29.42 2.58
N PHE A 118 5.14 -29.63 2.74
CA PHE A 118 6.16 -29.08 1.83
C PHE A 118 6.00 -29.65 0.41
N VAL A 119 5.85 -30.97 0.26
CA VAL A 119 5.66 -31.61 -1.06
C VAL A 119 4.36 -31.15 -1.73
N SER A 120 3.25 -31.04 -0.98
CA SER A 120 2.00 -30.45 -1.49
C SER A 120 2.19 -29.01 -1.99
N SER A 121 2.95 -28.19 -1.24
CA SER A 121 3.27 -26.82 -1.66
C SER A 121 4.09 -26.77 -2.95
N LEU A 122 5.05 -27.69 -3.12
CA LEU A 122 5.93 -27.78 -4.28
C LEU A 122 5.17 -28.22 -5.54
N ILE A 123 4.27 -29.20 -5.43
CA ILE A 123 3.37 -29.59 -6.52
C ILE A 123 2.47 -28.42 -6.93
N THR A 124 1.92 -27.70 -5.94
CA THR A 124 1.10 -26.50 -6.18
C THR A 124 1.89 -25.39 -6.89
N LEU A 125 3.17 -25.18 -6.52
CA LEU A 125 4.07 -24.21 -7.15
C LEU A 125 4.34 -24.57 -8.61
N ILE A 126 4.70 -25.83 -8.90
CA ILE A 126 4.97 -26.32 -10.25
C ILE A 126 3.71 -26.21 -11.12
N ALA A 127 2.54 -26.59 -10.59
CA ALA A 127 1.26 -26.46 -11.28
C ALA A 127 0.91 -24.99 -11.57
N THR A 128 1.19 -24.07 -10.63
CA THR A 128 1.00 -22.62 -10.82
C THR A 128 1.91 -22.09 -11.91
N ALA A 129 3.19 -22.45 -11.91
CA ALA A 129 4.13 -22.07 -12.95
C ALA A 129 3.71 -22.60 -14.34
N PHE A 130 3.23 -23.84 -14.41
CA PHE A 130 2.72 -24.45 -15.64
C PHE A 130 1.47 -23.72 -16.18
N VAL A 131 0.53 -23.36 -15.32
CA VAL A 131 -0.66 -22.58 -15.71
C VAL A 131 -0.27 -21.18 -16.21
N ILE A 132 0.69 -20.50 -15.57
CA ILE A 132 1.22 -19.21 -16.05
C ILE A 132 1.85 -19.37 -17.44
N TYR A 133 2.68 -20.39 -17.63
CA TYR A 133 3.29 -20.71 -18.93
C TYR A 133 2.22 -20.94 -20.01
N LEU A 134 1.19 -21.74 -19.73
CA LEU A 134 0.09 -21.98 -20.66
C LEU A 134 -0.65 -20.68 -21.02
N ILE A 135 -0.92 -19.80 -20.06
CA ILE A 135 -1.59 -18.52 -20.31
C ILE A 135 -0.74 -17.62 -21.23
N ILE A 136 0.55 -17.44 -20.93
CA ILE A 136 1.45 -16.60 -21.73
C ILE A 136 1.57 -17.15 -23.17
N HIS A 137 1.72 -18.47 -23.30
CA HIS A 137 1.87 -19.14 -24.58
C HIS A 137 0.57 -19.12 -25.41
N LEU A 138 -0.58 -19.37 -24.79
CA LEU A 138 -1.89 -19.38 -25.45
C LEU A 138 -2.29 -17.97 -25.92
N LEU A 139 -2.02 -16.94 -25.11
CA LEU A 139 -2.21 -15.53 -25.48
C LEU A 139 -1.20 -15.05 -26.54
N LYS A 140 -0.21 -15.87 -26.93
CA LYS A 140 0.84 -15.54 -27.90
C LYS A 140 1.58 -14.23 -27.59
N LEU A 141 1.70 -13.85 -26.32
CA LEU A 141 2.50 -12.68 -25.92
C LEU A 141 3.96 -12.86 -26.34
N ASP A 142 4.45 -14.11 -26.26
CA ASP A 142 5.72 -14.60 -26.82
C ASP A 142 5.93 -14.30 -28.32
N ARG A 143 4.84 -14.11 -29.09
CA ARG A 143 4.88 -13.85 -30.54
C ARG A 143 4.55 -12.40 -30.91
N LEU A 144 4.27 -11.54 -29.92
CA LEU A 144 4.10 -10.10 -30.12
C LEU A 144 5.43 -9.34 -30.04
N ASP A 145 6.51 -9.98 -29.56
CA ASP A 145 7.88 -9.52 -29.78
C ASP A 145 8.34 -9.83 -31.23
N LYS A 146 7.59 -9.27 -32.20
CA LYS A 146 8.12 -9.11 -33.55
C LYS A 146 9.07 -7.92 -33.52
N LYS A 147 10.35 -8.22 -33.72
CA LYS A 147 11.48 -7.32 -33.98
C LYS A 147 11.06 -5.86 -34.20
N LYS A 148 11.53 -4.97 -33.32
CA LYS A 148 11.82 -3.61 -33.74
C LYS A 148 12.91 -3.68 -34.81
N ASP A 149 12.51 -3.40 -36.04
CA ASP A 149 13.36 -2.72 -37.01
C ASP A 149 13.62 -1.28 -36.54
#